data_AF-A0A9P0IBK5-F1
#
_entry.id   AF-A0A9P0IBK5-F1
#
_cell.length_a   1.000
_cell.length_b   1.000
_cell.length_c   1.000
_cell.angle_alpha   90.00
_cell.angle_beta   90.00
_cell.angle_gamma   90.00
#
_symmetry.space_group_name_H-M   'P 1'
#
loop_
_entity.id
_entity.type
_entity.pdbx_description
1 polymer ?
#
loop_
_entity_poly.entity_id
_entity_poly.type
_entity_poly.pdbx_seq_one_letter_code
_entity_poly.pdbx_strand_id
1 'polypeptide(L)'
;MGSIEARGGLTTRWCAMAASMAALATITTVGNIAVLIALRRTRTAPAHYPLASLATADLLVGFFVLPVAAARELFVFQSNWIICSCWKVMDILCCTASILSLCCLGWERWCGITAPFARARRARLARLFACLVWPVSLAVALPTAFIPSPKTLQIGVEKGCPDNTHIGYAFYCASLSFYLPAVMMVVLYARILCALSVPLEIRSHRGAVQGSDQNSQVDKASTSALRRSVTVITELSTLPERTNTEVASSPKDNNMNALTRTVECTTASPAKHPGAPSSIMSRQQRATRTIIRLMGLFLFCWTPFFIVLPVDALCHCVWEPVWQVCTWLGFTNSALNPLVYAAASPSVRKALHASLTSSVRPEVSMTPNVRNCY
;
A
#
# COMPACT_ATOMS: atom_id res chain seq x y z
N MET A 1 -12.72 -37.83 -26.27
CA MET A 1 -11.63 -37.30 -25.42
C MET A 1 -10.37 -37.38 -26.25
N GLY A 2 -9.82 -36.24 -26.70
CA GLY A 2 -8.58 -36.23 -27.46
C GLY A 2 -7.40 -36.61 -26.57
N SER A 3 -6.41 -37.32 -27.11
CA SER A 3 -5.15 -37.62 -26.42
C SER A 3 -4.48 -36.33 -25.97
N ILE A 4 -4.04 -36.27 -24.70
CA ILE A 4 -3.14 -35.22 -24.22
C ILE A 4 -1.74 -35.64 -24.66
N GLU A 5 -1.16 -34.94 -25.62
CA GLU A 5 0.17 -35.23 -26.14
C GLU A 5 1.16 -34.18 -25.66
N ALA A 6 2.37 -34.59 -25.27
CA ALA A 6 3.41 -33.63 -24.89
C ALA A 6 3.82 -32.80 -26.13
N ARG A 7 4.03 -31.49 -25.93
CA ARG A 7 4.52 -30.60 -26.98
C ARG A 7 6.01 -30.87 -27.18
N GLY A 8 6.32 -31.80 -28.09
CA GLY A 8 7.68 -32.30 -28.35
C GLY A 8 8.06 -33.49 -27.47
N GLY A 9 9.29 -33.98 -27.60
CA GLY A 9 9.79 -35.11 -26.81
C GLY A 9 9.98 -34.75 -25.33
N LEU A 10 9.79 -35.73 -24.43
CA LEU A 10 10.14 -35.66 -23.00
C LEU A 10 11.66 -35.55 -22.82
N THR A 11 12.20 -34.38 -23.12
CA THR A 11 13.62 -34.05 -23.01
C THR A 11 13.91 -33.38 -21.67
N THR A 12 15.19 -33.29 -21.30
CA THR A 12 15.63 -32.54 -20.10
C THR A 12 15.11 -31.09 -20.10
N ARG A 13 14.99 -30.46 -21.28
CA ARG A 13 14.44 -29.11 -21.44
C ARG A 13 12.96 -29.06 -21.07
N TRP A 14 12.17 -30.04 -21.51
CA TRP A 14 10.76 -30.15 -21.16
C TRP A 14 10.58 -30.31 -19.64
N CYS A 15 11.35 -31.19 -19.01
CA CYS A 15 11.31 -31.40 -17.56
C CYS A 15 11.71 -30.13 -16.79
N ALA A 16 12.73 -29.40 -17.26
CA ALA A 16 13.15 -28.14 -16.66
C ALA A 16 12.06 -27.04 -16.78
N MET A 17 11.39 -26.95 -17.93
CA MET A 17 10.26 -26.04 -18.12
C MET A 17 9.08 -26.40 -17.20
N ALA A 18 8.72 -27.67 -17.12
CA ALA A 18 7.65 -28.12 -16.24
C ALA A 18 7.95 -27.83 -14.76
N ALA A 19 9.16 -28.15 -14.30
CA ALA A 19 9.59 -27.89 -12.93
C ALA A 19 9.61 -26.39 -12.59
N SER A 20 10.10 -25.55 -13.51
CA SER A 20 10.13 -24.09 -13.30
C SER A 20 8.75 -23.45 -13.27
N MET A 21 7.80 -23.87 -14.11
CA MET A 21 6.42 -23.37 -14.06
C MET A 21 5.69 -23.83 -12.79
N ALA A 22 5.90 -25.09 -12.38
CA ALA A 22 5.35 -25.59 -11.12
C ALA A 22 5.92 -24.83 -9.90
N ALA A 23 7.23 -24.56 -9.90
CA ALA A 23 7.86 -23.76 -8.86
C ALA A 23 7.30 -22.33 -8.86
N LEU A 24 7.15 -21.70 -10.02
CA LEU A 24 6.62 -20.34 -10.16
C LEU A 24 5.19 -20.24 -9.63
N ALA A 25 4.31 -21.17 -10.02
CA ALA A 25 2.93 -21.24 -9.52
C ALA A 25 2.87 -21.41 -8.00
N THR A 26 3.70 -22.32 -7.47
CA THR A 26 3.79 -22.59 -6.03
C THR A 26 4.25 -21.35 -5.25
N ILE A 27 5.36 -20.73 -5.66
CA ILE A 27 5.91 -19.53 -5.01
C ILE A 27 4.91 -18.38 -5.04
N THR A 28 4.27 -18.16 -6.20
CA THR A 28 3.26 -17.11 -6.37
C THR A 28 2.09 -17.31 -5.43
N THR A 29 1.55 -18.54 -5.38
CA THR A 29 0.38 -18.88 -4.55
C THR A 29 0.70 -18.78 -3.07
N VAL A 30 1.73 -19.49 -2.59
CA VAL A 30 2.10 -19.52 -1.17
C VAL A 30 2.54 -18.14 -0.69
N GLY A 31 3.37 -17.44 -1.48
CA GLY A 31 3.87 -16.12 -1.14
C GLY A 31 2.74 -15.09 -0.95
N ASN A 32 1.79 -15.03 -1.89
CA ASN A 32 0.69 -14.07 -1.80
C ASN A 32 -0.36 -14.45 -0.74
N ILE A 33 -0.59 -15.74 -0.46
CA ILE A 33 -1.37 -16.18 0.72
C ILE A 33 -0.72 -15.68 2.01
N ALA A 34 0.60 -15.85 2.15
CA ALA A 34 1.32 -15.40 3.34
C ALA A 34 1.24 -13.87 3.52
N VAL A 35 1.30 -13.10 2.42
CA VAL A 35 1.09 -11.65 2.43
C VAL A 35 -0.32 -11.30 2.94
N LEU A 36 -1.36 -11.94 2.40
CA LEU A 36 -2.74 -11.70 2.84
C LEU A 36 -2.94 -12.03 4.33
N ILE A 37 -2.36 -13.13 4.82
CA ILE A 37 -2.39 -13.50 6.24
C ILE A 37 -1.67 -12.45 7.09
N ALA A 38 -0.49 -11.99 6.67
CA ALA A 38 0.26 -10.96 7.38
C ALA A 38 -0.50 -9.62 7.44
N LEU A 39 -1.20 -9.24 6.37
CA LEU A 39 -2.03 -8.03 6.35
C LEU A 39 -3.23 -8.13 7.30
N ARG A 40 -3.85 -9.31 7.43
CA ARG A 40 -4.94 -9.53 8.40
C ARG A 40 -4.47 -9.46 9.84
N ARG A 41 -3.24 -9.90 10.14
CA ARG A 41 -2.66 -9.90 11.49
C ARG A 41 -2.07 -8.56 11.92
N THR A 42 -1.97 -7.58 11.04
CA THR A 42 -1.37 -6.27 11.33
C THR A 42 -2.42 -5.18 11.42
N ARG A 43 -2.14 -4.14 12.23
CA ARG A 43 -3.04 -2.98 12.35
C ARG A 43 -3.25 -2.34 10.97
N THR A 44 -4.52 -2.15 10.61
CA THR A 44 -4.91 -1.63 9.30
C THR A 44 -4.34 -0.24 9.04
N ALA A 45 -3.74 -0.08 7.86
CA ALA A 45 -3.25 1.18 7.33
C ALA A 45 -3.90 1.44 5.95
N PRO A 46 -4.01 2.71 5.50
CA PRO A 46 -4.60 3.02 4.19
C PRO A 46 -4.00 2.21 3.04
N ALA A 47 -2.68 2.00 3.06
CA ALA A 47 -1.97 1.21 2.06
C ALA A 47 -2.29 -0.30 2.07
N HIS A 48 -2.86 -0.84 3.16
CA HIS A 48 -3.19 -2.26 3.23
C HIS A 48 -4.32 -2.62 2.26
N TYR A 49 -5.23 -1.69 1.94
CA TYR A 49 -6.31 -1.94 0.97
C TYR A 49 -5.78 -2.21 -0.45
N PRO A 50 -5.03 -1.30 -1.10
CA PRO A 50 -4.48 -1.57 -2.42
C PRO A 50 -3.44 -2.70 -2.42
N LEU A 51 -2.69 -2.87 -1.32
CA LEU A 51 -1.74 -3.97 -1.19
C LEU A 51 -2.43 -5.35 -1.10
N ALA A 52 -3.56 -5.44 -0.39
CA ALA A 52 -4.37 -6.65 -0.36
C ALA A 52 -4.98 -6.92 -1.75
N SER A 53 -5.49 -5.90 -2.43
CA SER A 53 -6.00 -6.02 -3.80
C SER A 53 -4.93 -6.58 -4.76
N LEU A 54 -3.70 -6.07 -4.68
CA LEU A 54 -2.56 -6.55 -5.46
C LEU A 54 -2.23 -8.02 -5.13
N ALA A 55 -2.11 -8.38 -3.86
CA ALA A 55 -1.84 -9.76 -3.45
C ALA A 55 -2.97 -10.73 -3.85
N THR A 56 -4.22 -10.26 -3.89
CA THR A 56 -5.34 -11.06 -4.40
C THR A 56 -5.24 -11.27 -5.91
N ALA A 57 -4.89 -10.24 -6.69
CA ALA A 57 -4.67 -10.40 -8.13
C ALA A 57 -3.53 -11.39 -8.43
N ASP A 58 -2.40 -11.26 -7.73
CA ASP A 58 -1.25 -12.16 -7.89
C ASP A 58 -1.58 -13.60 -7.45
N LEU A 59 -2.41 -13.79 -6.41
CA LEU A 59 -2.88 -15.10 -6.00
C LEU A 59 -3.74 -15.77 -7.10
N LEU A 60 -4.63 -15.00 -7.74
CA LEU A 60 -5.43 -15.50 -8.86
C LEU A 60 -4.55 -15.90 -10.06
N VAL A 61 -3.47 -15.16 -10.33
CA VAL A 61 -2.46 -15.55 -11.32
C VAL A 61 -1.85 -16.90 -10.96
N GLY A 62 -1.41 -17.06 -9.70
CA GLY A 62 -0.82 -18.31 -9.19
C GLY A 62 -1.74 -19.52 -9.32
N PHE A 63 -3.03 -19.35 -8.99
CA PHE A 63 -3.98 -20.46 -8.90
C PHE A 63 -4.69 -20.78 -10.22
N PHE A 64 -5.01 -19.78 -11.04
CA PHE A 64 -5.80 -19.96 -12.26
C PHE A 64 -5.00 -19.76 -13.55
N VAL A 65 -4.16 -18.72 -13.61
CA VAL A 65 -3.49 -18.35 -14.86
C VAL A 65 -2.29 -19.25 -15.13
N LEU A 66 -1.41 -19.44 -14.15
CA LEU A 66 -0.17 -20.19 -14.32
C LEU A 66 -0.36 -21.68 -14.62
N PRO A 67 -1.32 -22.40 -14.00
CA PRO A 67 -1.53 -23.82 -14.34
C PRO A 67 -2.00 -24.02 -15.78
N VAL A 68 -2.91 -23.17 -16.27
CA VAL A 68 -3.41 -23.25 -17.65
C VAL A 68 -2.31 -22.80 -18.63
N ALA A 69 -1.53 -21.77 -18.30
CA ALA A 69 -0.37 -21.37 -19.08
C ALA A 69 0.67 -22.51 -19.18
N ALA A 70 0.94 -23.20 -18.07
CA ALA A 70 1.84 -24.36 -18.06
C ALA A 70 1.31 -25.50 -18.93
N ALA A 71 0.01 -25.80 -18.84
CA ALA A 71 -0.61 -26.79 -19.71
C ALA A 71 -0.43 -26.42 -21.20
N ARG A 72 -0.66 -25.16 -21.55
CA ARG A 72 -0.52 -24.64 -22.93
C ARG A 72 0.91 -24.77 -23.48
N GLU A 73 1.93 -24.56 -22.66
CA GLU A 73 3.33 -24.64 -23.10
C GLU A 73 3.83 -26.10 -23.17
N LEU A 74 3.35 -26.97 -22.28
CA LEU A 74 3.86 -28.34 -22.15
C LEU A 74 3.12 -29.38 -22.99
N PHE A 75 1.86 -29.13 -23.34
CA PHE A 75 1.00 -30.10 -24.00
C PHE A 75 0.30 -29.53 -25.23
N VAL A 76 0.06 -30.41 -26.20
CA VAL A 76 -0.87 -30.21 -27.31
C VAL A 76 -2.20 -30.80 -26.86
N PHE A 77 -3.21 -29.95 -26.72
CA PHE A 77 -4.57 -30.38 -26.36
C PHE A 77 -5.58 -29.46 -27.02
N GLN A 78 -6.69 -30.01 -27.49
CA GLN A 78 -7.81 -29.22 -28.01
C GLN A 78 -8.68 -28.77 -26.82
N SER A 79 -8.49 -27.53 -26.38
CA SER A 79 -9.27 -26.95 -25.28
C SER A 79 -10.61 -26.43 -25.77
N ASN A 80 -11.63 -26.47 -24.92
CA ASN A 80 -12.91 -25.82 -25.20
C ASN A 80 -12.71 -24.29 -25.26
N TRP A 81 -13.34 -23.62 -26.23
CA TRP A 81 -13.32 -22.16 -26.39
C TRP A 81 -13.67 -21.42 -25.10
N ILE A 82 -14.56 -21.99 -24.27
CA ILE A 82 -14.96 -21.43 -22.97
C ILE A 82 -13.76 -21.37 -22.03
N ILE A 83 -12.98 -22.45 -21.93
CA ILE A 83 -11.82 -22.53 -21.04
C ILE A 83 -10.75 -21.53 -21.46
N CYS A 84 -10.47 -21.45 -22.77
CA CYS A 84 -9.52 -20.47 -23.30
C CYS A 84 -9.98 -19.02 -23.07
N SER A 85 -11.28 -18.75 -23.25
CA SER A 85 -11.84 -17.42 -23.06
C SER A 85 -11.79 -17.01 -21.59
N CYS A 86 -12.19 -17.89 -20.68
CA CYS A 86 -12.09 -17.66 -19.24
C CYS A 86 -10.64 -17.44 -18.80
N TRP A 87 -9.70 -18.22 -19.32
CA TRP A 87 -8.27 -18.06 -19.01
C TRP A 87 -7.73 -16.70 -19.47
N LYS A 88 -7.98 -16.32 -20.73
CA LYS A 88 -7.54 -15.01 -21.26
C LYS A 88 -8.17 -13.84 -20.50
N VAL A 89 -9.46 -13.92 -20.18
CA VAL A 89 -10.16 -12.90 -19.37
C VAL A 89 -9.54 -12.81 -17.99
N MET A 90 -9.26 -13.96 -17.34
CA MET A 90 -8.62 -13.97 -16.02
C MET A 90 -7.22 -13.36 -16.06
N ASP A 91 -6.41 -13.69 -17.08
CA ASP A 91 -5.06 -13.16 -17.25
C ASP A 91 -5.07 -11.62 -17.40
N ILE A 92 -5.91 -11.10 -18.31
CA ILE A 92 -6.07 -9.66 -18.52
C ILE A 92 -6.66 -8.96 -17.30
N LEU A 93 -7.65 -9.58 -16.65
CA LEU A 93 -8.26 -9.04 -15.43
C LEU A 93 -7.21 -8.93 -14.33
N CYS A 94 -6.40 -9.96 -14.10
CA CYS A 94 -5.39 -9.96 -13.05
C CYS A 94 -4.26 -8.96 -13.35
N CYS A 95 -3.77 -8.89 -14.59
CA CYS A 95 -2.71 -7.94 -14.94
C CYS A 95 -3.19 -6.48 -14.81
N THR A 96 -4.42 -6.20 -15.25
CA THR A 96 -5.06 -4.88 -15.12
C THR A 96 -5.31 -4.54 -13.65
N ALA A 97 -5.78 -5.51 -12.86
CA ALA A 97 -6.00 -5.31 -11.42
C ALA A 97 -4.70 -5.03 -10.68
N SER A 98 -3.59 -5.70 -11.05
CA SER A 98 -2.28 -5.48 -10.46
C SER A 98 -1.72 -4.09 -10.75
N ILE A 99 -1.73 -3.64 -12.01
CA ILE A 99 -1.20 -2.30 -12.36
C ILE A 99 -2.03 -1.18 -11.72
N LEU A 100 -3.36 -1.31 -11.69
CA LEU A 100 -4.24 -0.31 -11.05
C LEU A 100 -4.08 -0.31 -9.53
N SER A 101 -3.91 -1.48 -8.90
CA SER A 101 -3.62 -1.58 -7.46
C SER A 101 -2.29 -0.91 -7.10
N LEU A 102 -1.26 -1.05 -7.95
CA LEU A 102 0.02 -0.35 -7.79
C LEU A 102 -0.13 1.16 -7.96
N CYS A 103 -0.96 1.63 -8.90
CA CYS A 103 -1.26 3.05 -9.03
C CYS A 103 -1.99 3.60 -7.79
N CYS A 104 -2.96 2.85 -7.25
CA CYS A 104 -3.63 3.20 -6.00
C CYS A 104 -2.64 3.27 -4.83
N LEU A 105 -1.69 2.33 -4.78
CA LEU A 105 -0.62 2.30 -3.78
C LEU A 105 0.32 3.50 -3.93
N GLY A 106 0.67 3.88 -5.16
CA GLY A 106 1.46 5.09 -5.46
C GLY A 106 0.76 6.37 -5.02
N TRP A 107 -0.51 6.52 -5.38
CA TRP A 107 -1.36 7.64 -4.96
C TRP A 107 -1.42 7.76 -3.43
N GLU A 108 -1.66 6.65 -2.73
CA GLU A 108 -1.73 6.63 -1.26
C GLU A 108 -0.43 7.15 -0.64
N ARG A 109 0.72 6.74 -1.19
CA ARG A 109 2.03 7.19 -0.69
C ARG A 109 2.32 8.62 -1.00
N TRP A 110 2.04 9.05 -2.21
CA TRP A 110 2.21 10.45 -2.57
C TRP A 110 1.39 11.35 -1.63
N CYS A 111 0.10 11.03 -1.42
CA CYS A 111 -0.75 11.75 -0.48
C CYS A 111 -0.28 11.63 0.97
N GLY A 112 0.29 10.50 1.38
CA GLY A 112 0.85 10.32 2.72
C GLY A 112 2.08 11.17 3.00
N ILE A 113 2.83 11.50 1.95
CA ILE A 113 4.00 12.39 2.02
C ILE A 113 3.57 13.85 1.99
N THR A 114 2.58 14.23 1.17
CA THR A 114 2.15 15.62 0.98
C THR A 114 1.11 16.09 2.01
N ALA A 115 0.26 15.19 2.52
CA ALA A 115 -0.83 15.50 3.44
C ALA A 115 -0.91 14.49 4.61
N PRO A 116 0.03 14.56 5.58
CA PRO A 116 0.18 13.54 6.63
C PRO A 116 -1.05 13.41 7.56
N PHE A 117 -1.72 14.52 7.88
CA PHE A 117 -2.85 14.55 8.83
C PHE A 117 -4.17 14.00 8.26
N ALA A 118 -4.29 13.85 6.93
CA ALA A 118 -5.52 13.39 6.28
C ALA A 118 -5.70 11.85 6.29
N ARG A 119 -5.24 11.14 7.33
CA ARG A 119 -5.18 9.66 7.36
C ARG A 119 -6.55 9.00 7.17
N ALA A 120 -7.61 9.51 7.80
CA ALA A 120 -8.95 8.94 7.69
C ALA A 120 -9.51 9.05 6.26
N ARG A 121 -9.37 10.23 5.62
CA ARG A 121 -9.74 10.45 4.22
C ARG A 121 -8.96 9.54 3.28
N ARG A 122 -7.64 9.43 3.47
CA ARG A 122 -6.78 8.53 2.69
C ARG A 122 -7.22 7.07 2.82
N ALA A 123 -7.58 6.61 4.02
CA ALA A 123 -8.10 5.25 4.22
C ALA A 123 -9.41 4.99 3.47
N ARG A 124 -10.35 5.94 3.50
CA ARG A 124 -11.63 5.84 2.77
C ARG A 124 -11.40 5.77 1.26
N LEU A 125 -10.58 6.66 0.71
CA LEU A 125 -10.27 6.69 -0.72
C LEU A 125 -9.47 5.46 -1.17
N ALA A 126 -8.47 5.02 -0.40
CA ALA A 126 -7.69 3.82 -0.72
C ALA A 126 -8.58 2.56 -0.74
N ARG A 127 -9.55 2.46 0.18
CA ARG A 127 -10.54 1.39 0.16
C ARG A 127 -11.45 1.49 -1.07
N LEU A 128 -11.99 2.67 -1.36
CA LEU A 128 -12.83 2.91 -2.53
C LEU A 128 -12.10 2.52 -3.81
N PHE A 129 -10.88 3.01 -4.01
CA PHE A 129 -10.09 2.69 -5.20
C PHE A 129 -9.80 1.20 -5.29
N ALA A 130 -9.38 0.55 -4.20
CA ALA A 130 -9.17 -0.91 -4.19
C ALA A 130 -10.44 -1.70 -4.55
N CYS A 131 -11.63 -1.23 -4.15
CA CYS A 131 -12.90 -1.81 -4.58
C CYS A 131 -13.19 -1.56 -6.07
N LEU A 132 -12.88 -0.36 -6.58
CA LEU A 132 -13.11 0.02 -7.99
C LEU A 132 -12.15 -0.66 -8.97
N VAL A 133 -10.96 -1.07 -8.53
CA VAL A 133 -9.99 -1.80 -9.37
C VAL A 133 -10.63 -2.99 -10.07
N TRP A 134 -11.42 -3.80 -9.36
CA TRP A 134 -12.00 -5.04 -9.87
C TRP A 134 -13.02 -4.84 -10.99
N PRO A 135 -14.08 -4.01 -10.84
CA PRO A 135 -15.03 -3.77 -11.92
C PRO A 135 -14.37 -3.07 -13.12
N VAL A 136 -13.41 -2.16 -12.90
CA VAL A 136 -12.67 -1.52 -14.00
C VAL A 136 -11.84 -2.56 -14.76
N SER A 137 -11.12 -3.43 -14.04
CA SER A 137 -10.31 -4.48 -14.66
C SER A 137 -11.17 -5.51 -15.41
N LEU A 138 -12.32 -5.88 -14.83
CA LEU A 138 -13.28 -6.73 -15.50
C LEU A 138 -13.82 -6.08 -16.77
N ALA A 139 -14.18 -4.80 -16.74
CA ALA A 139 -14.67 -4.09 -17.92
C ALA A 139 -13.62 -4.07 -19.06
N VAL A 140 -12.33 -3.89 -18.71
CA VAL A 140 -11.23 -3.95 -19.69
C VAL A 140 -11.05 -5.37 -20.24
N ALA A 141 -11.13 -6.39 -19.39
CA ALA A 141 -10.90 -7.79 -19.77
C ALA A 141 -12.08 -8.43 -20.53
N LEU A 142 -13.31 -8.01 -20.26
CA LEU A 142 -14.54 -8.66 -20.71
C LEU A 142 -14.67 -8.81 -22.24
N PRO A 143 -14.28 -7.84 -23.09
CA PRO A 143 -14.33 -8.01 -24.55
C PRO A 143 -13.55 -9.23 -25.04
N THR A 144 -12.50 -9.64 -24.34
CA THR A 144 -11.72 -10.85 -24.64
C THR A 144 -12.55 -12.13 -24.58
N ALA A 145 -13.62 -12.15 -23.79
CA ALA A 145 -14.52 -13.30 -23.70
C ALA A 145 -15.29 -13.54 -25.01
N PHE A 146 -15.51 -12.48 -25.80
CA PHE A 146 -16.39 -12.49 -26.96
C PHE A 146 -15.67 -12.32 -28.28
N ILE A 147 -14.40 -11.92 -28.27
CA ILE A 147 -13.59 -11.75 -29.49
C ILE A 147 -12.77 -13.02 -29.72
N PRO A 148 -13.22 -13.92 -30.63
CA PRO A 148 -12.48 -15.14 -30.93
C PRO A 148 -11.12 -14.83 -31.56
N SER A 149 -10.15 -15.69 -31.29
CA SER A 149 -8.87 -15.63 -31.99
C SER A 149 -9.10 -15.97 -33.46
N PRO A 150 -8.62 -15.17 -34.42
CA PRO A 150 -8.58 -15.61 -35.80
C PRO A 150 -7.76 -16.90 -35.87
N LYS A 151 -8.20 -17.84 -36.72
CA LYS A 151 -7.41 -19.02 -37.10
C LYS A 151 -6.30 -18.57 -38.03
N THR A 152 -5.35 -17.79 -37.52
CA THR A 152 -4.16 -17.46 -38.29
C THR A 152 -3.36 -18.74 -38.46
N LEU A 153 -2.92 -19.01 -39.68
CA LEU A 153 -2.11 -20.16 -40.06
C LEU A 153 -0.78 -20.12 -39.28
N GLN A 154 -0.79 -20.55 -38.01
CA GLN A 154 0.44 -20.66 -37.23
C GLN A 154 1.29 -21.75 -37.86
N ILE A 155 2.42 -21.34 -38.44
CA ILE A 155 3.45 -22.25 -38.94
C ILE A 155 4.12 -22.86 -37.69
N GLY A 156 3.52 -23.92 -37.13
CA GLY A 156 3.97 -24.56 -35.91
C GLY A 156 2.94 -25.51 -35.29
N VAL A 157 3.34 -26.26 -34.27
CA VAL A 157 2.46 -27.18 -33.53
C VAL A 157 1.40 -26.36 -32.77
N GLU A 158 0.13 -26.68 -33.01
CA GLU A 158 -1.04 -25.96 -32.47
C GLU A 158 -1.04 -25.90 -30.93
N LYS A 159 -1.08 -24.69 -30.37
CA LYS A 159 -1.25 -24.48 -28.91
C LYS A 159 -2.72 -24.70 -28.53
N GLY A 160 -2.97 -25.26 -27.35
CA GLY A 160 -4.34 -25.51 -26.90
C GLY A 160 -5.22 -24.27 -26.68
N CYS A 161 -4.61 -23.09 -26.56
CA CYS A 161 -5.30 -21.80 -26.54
C CYS A 161 -4.44 -20.75 -27.28
N PRO A 162 -4.66 -20.49 -28.58
CA PRO A 162 -3.85 -19.53 -29.34
C PRO A 162 -4.11 -18.09 -28.87
N ASP A 163 -3.07 -17.26 -28.90
CA ASP A 163 -3.16 -15.83 -28.58
C ASP A 163 -3.87 -15.07 -29.71
N ASN A 164 -4.70 -14.09 -29.37
CA ASN A 164 -5.41 -13.28 -30.36
C ASN A 164 -4.53 -12.09 -30.77
N THR A 165 -4.01 -12.12 -32.00
CA THR A 165 -3.13 -11.08 -32.56
C THR A 165 -3.86 -10.14 -33.53
N HIS A 166 -5.20 -10.12 -33.52
CA HIS A 166 -5.94 -9.16 -34.33
C HIS A 166 -5.54 -7.72 -33.95
N ILE A 167 -5.13 -6.92 -34.93
CA ILE A 167 -4.53 -5.59 -34.72
C ILE A 167 -5.37 -4.75 -33.75
N GLY A 168 -6.66 -4.54 -34.04
CA GLY A 168 -7.52 -3.72 -33.19
C GLY A 168 -7.65 -4.24 -31.76
N TYR A 169 -7.64 -5.56 -31.56
CA TYR A 169 -7.72 -6.18 -30.24
C TYR A 169 -6.40 -6.03 -29.47
N ALA A 170 -5.27 -6.28 -30.12
CA ALA A 170 -3.94 -6.14 -29.52
C ALA A 170 -3.69 -4.71 -29.02
N PHE A 171 -4.02 -3.70 -29.83
CA PHE A 171 -3.91 -2.30 -29.45
C PHE A 171 -4.88 -1.90 -28.33
N TYR A 172 -6.14 -2.38 -28.38
CA TYR A 172 -7.12 -2.17 -27.32
C TYR A 172 -6.61 -2.70 -25.97
N CYS A 173 -6.20 -3.96 -25.93
CA CYS A 173 -5.69 -4.60 -24.71
C CYS A 173 -4.43 -3.91 -24.20
N ALA A 174 -3.44 -3.66 -25.06
CA ALA A 174 -2.20 -3.00 -24.67
C ALA A 174 -2.46 -1.59 -24.10
N SER A 175 -3.36 -0.83 -24.72
CA SER A 175 -3.65 0.54 -24.32
C SER A 175 -4.35 0.63 -22.96
N LEU A 176 -5.43 -0.13 -22.78
CA LEU A 176 -6.25 -0.04 -21.57
C LEU A 176 -5.67 -0.82 -20.38
N SER A 177 -5.06 -1.98 -20.62
CA SER A 177 -4.49 -2.81 -19.55
C SER A 177 -3.09 -2.37 -19.12
N PHE A 178 -2.32 -1.70 -19.98
CA PHE A 178 -0.94 -1.34 -19.67
C PHE A 178 -0.57 0.10 -19.96
N TYR A 179 -0.66 0.60 -21.19
CA TYR A 179 -0.09 1.91 -21.51
C TYR A 179 -0.72 3.07 -20.74
N LEU A 180 -2.05 3.16 -20.65
CA LEU A 180 -2.71 4.22 -19.88
C LEU A 180 -2.40 4.12 -18.37
N PRO A 181 -2.56 2.96 -17.70
CA PRO A 181 -2.19 2.88 -16.29
C PRO A 181 -0.68 2.99 -16.04
N ALA A 182 0.18 2.59 -16.97
CA ALA A 182 1.64 2.74 -16.87
C ALA A 182 2.04 4.22 -16.91
N VAL A 183 1.44 5.04 -17.78
CA VAL A 183 1.66 6.50 -17.76
C VAL A 183 1.27 7.08 -16.40
N MET A 184 0.09 6.71 -15.88
CA MET A 184 -0.32 7.13 -14.53
C MET A 184 0.68 6.67 -13.46
N MET A 185 1.15 5.42 -13.53
CA MET A 185 2.15 4.86 -12.61
C MET A 185 3.46 5.65 -12.65
N VAL A 186 3.97 5.96 -13.83
CA VAL A 186 5.22 6.72 -14.02
C VAL A 186 5.08 8.14 -13.48
N VAL A 187 3.93 8.80 -13.71
CA VAL A 187 3.66 10.12 -13.14
C VAL A 187 3.65 10.06 -11.62
N LEU A 188 2.98 9.08 -11.01
CA LEU A 188 2.96 8.90 -9.55
C LEU A 188 4.35 8.58 -8.99
N TYR A 189 5.11 7.74 -9.69
CA TYR A 189 6.49 7.40 -9.35
C TYR A 189 7.37 8.64 -9.32
N ALA A 190 7.33 9.47 -10.37
CA ALA A 190 8.05 10.74 -10.44
C ALA A 190 7.64 11.69 -9.31
N ARG A 191 6.33 11.82 -9.05
CA ARG A 191 5.80 12.66 -7.96
C ARG A 191 6.30 12.21 -6.58
N ILE A 192 6.40 10.89 -6.35
CA ILE A 192 6.96 10.33 -5.11
C ILE A 192 8.46 10.65 -5.00
N LEU A 193 9.24 10.44 -6.05
CA LEU A 193 10.67 10.75 -6.05
C LEU A 193 10.95 12.23 -5.82
N CYS A 194 10.24 13.12 -6.52
CA CYS A 194 10.34 14.57 -6.32
C CYS A 194 9.92 14.99 -4.90
N ALA A 195 8.91 14.34 -4.33
CA ALA A 195 8.53 14.63 -2.96
C ALA A 195 9.63 14.21 -1.98
N LEU A 196 10.29 13.06 -2.22
CA LEU A 196 11.38 12.53 -1.40
C LEU A 196 12.70 13.30 -1.53
N SER A 197 12.95 13.99 -2.65
CA SER A 197 14.17 14.76 -2.87
C SER A 197 14.20 16.09 -2.11
N VAL A 198 13.06 16.56 -1.58
CA VAL A 198 13.00 17.77 -0.73
C VAL A 198 13.63 17.47 0.65
N PRO A 199 14.59 18.29 1.14
CA PRO A 199 15.24 18.10 2.43
C PRO A 199 14.26 18.01 3.61
N LEU A 200 14.59 17.15 4.59
CA LEU A 200 13.69 16.79 5.70
C LEU A 200 13.32 17.99 6.61
N GLU A 201 14.19 18.99 6.74
CA GLU A 201 13.94 20.20 7.53
C GLU A 201 12.74 21.00 7.00
N ILE A 202 12.56 21.10 5.69
CA ILE A 202 11.44 21.86 5.09
C ILE A 202 10.10 21.12 5.27
N ARG A 203 10.14 19.78 5.41
CA ARG A 203 8.91 18.96 5.55
C ARG A 203 8.30 19.06 6.95
N SER A 204 9.09 19.24 8.00
CA SER A 204 8.55 19.44 9.37
C SER A 204 7.87 20.80 9.50
N HIS A 205 8.42 21.86 8.89
CA HIS A 205 7.81 23.20 8.89
C HIS A 205 6.48 23.25 8.14
N ARG A 206 6.34 22.54 7.01
CA ARG A 206 5.03 22.44 6.30
C ARG A 206 3.94 21.72 7.09
N GLY A 207 4.30 20.82 8.01
CA GLY A 207 3.34 20.12 8.87
C GLY A 207 2.91 20.91 10.11
N ALA A 208 3.75 21.84 10.59
CA ALA A 208 3.48 22.61 11.80
C ALA A 208 2.64 23.88 11.53
N VAL A 209 2.75 24.48 10.34
CA VAL A 209 2.13 25.78 10.05
C VAL A 209 0.60 25.71 9.87
N GLN A 210 0.02 24.53 9.61
CA GLN A 210 -1.41 24.41 9.33
C GLN A 210 -2.30 24.22 10.57
N GLY A 211 -1.73 24.30 11.78
CA GLY A 211 -2.44 24.19 13.06
C GLY A 211 -2.58 25.50 13.85
N SER A 212 -2.06 26.62 13.35
CA SER A 212 -2.05 27.90 14.10
C SER A 212 -2.92 29.01 13.50
N ASP A 213 -3.50 28.81 12.31
CA ASP A 213 -4.28 29.85 11.61
C ASP A 213 -5.80 29.72 11.75
N GLN A 214 -6.30 28.97 12.74
CA GLN A 214 -7.74 28.96 13.08
C GLN A 214 -8.10 29.64 14.41
N ASN A 215 -7.15 30.27 15.11
CA ASN A 215 -7.45 31.01 16.35
C ASN A 215 -7.26 32.53 16.26
N SER A 216 -7.20 33.09 15.05
CA SER A 216 -7.13 34.54 14.84
C SER A 216 -8.38 35.07 14.13
N GLN A 217 -9.58 34.86 14.69
CA GLN A 217 -10.74 35.67 14.29
C GLN A 217 -11.93 35.72 15.26
N VAL A 218 -11.81 35.24 16.51
CA VAL A 218 -12.85 35.43 17.53
C VAL A 218 -12.19 35.93 18.82
N ASP A 219 -11.70 37.16 18.80
CA ASP A 219 -11.39 37.97 20.01
C ASP A 219 -11.23 39.45 19.63
N LYS A 220 -12.13 39.94 18.76
CA LYS A 220 -12.26 41.37 18.43
C LYS A 220 -13.72 41.83 18.58
N ALA A 221 -14.29 41.56 19.75
CA ALA A 221 -15.53 42.22 20.19
C ALA A 221 -15.72 42.00 21.69
N SER A 222 -14.86 42.58 22.55
CA SER A 222 -15.14 42.90 23.97
C SER A 222 -13.89 43.45 24.66
N THR A 223 -13.33 44.54 24.15
CA THR A 223 -12.35 45.36 24.90
C THR A 223 -12.54 46.83 24.51
N SER A 224 -13.76 47.32 24.73
CA SER A 224 -14.09 48.74 24.68
C SER A 224 -15.03 49.11 25.82
N ALA A 225 -14.63 48.82 27.05
CA ALA A 225 -15.15 49.48 28.23
C ALA A 225 -14.14 49.31 29.36
N LEU A 226 -13.86 50.42 30.05
CA LEU A 226 -13.07 50.51 31.27
C LEU A 226 -11.53 50.58 31.14
N ARG A 227 -11.05 51.64 30.49
CA ARG A 227 -9.73 52.23 30.78
C ARG A 227 -9.88 53.74 31.04
N ARG A 228 -10.27 54.08 32.27
CA ARG A 228 -10.20 55.37 32.96
C ARG A 228 -10.03 54.98 34.43
N SER A 229 -8.98 55.27 35.17
CA SER A 229 -7.98 56.33 35.09
C SER A 229 -6.69 55.85 35.75
N VAL A 230 -5.55 56.25 35.21
CA VAL A 230 -4.26 56.26 35.92
C VAL A 230 -3.93 57.72 36.17
N THR A 231 -3.79 58.12 37.44
CA THR A 231 -3.18 59.39 37.85
C THR A 231 -2.38 59.10 39.12
N VAL A 232 -1.06 58.91 38.98
CA VAL A 232 0.04 59.78 39.45
C VAL A 232 0.26 59.75 40.97
N ILE A 233 1.49 59.38 41.35
CA ILE A 233 2.07 59.38 42.70
C ILE A 233 2.51 60.83 43.04
N THR A 234 2.34 61.29 44.30
CA THR A 234 3.38 61.84 45.22
C THR A 234 2.75 62.71 46.35
N GLU A 235 3.45 62.74 47.50
CA GLU A 235 3.33 63.57 48.73
C GLU A 235 2.38 63.08 49.84
N LEU A 236 2.59 63.36 51.14
CA LEU A 236 3.70 63.39 52.12
C LEU A 236 3.01 63.83 53.43
N SER A 237 3.46 63.32 54.60
CA SER A 237 3.19 63.84 55.97
C SER A 237 1.79 63.64 56.58
N THR A 238 1.70 62.87 57.68
CA THR A 238 1.56 63.30 59.11
C THR A 238 0.92 62.17 59.96
N LEU A 239 1.60 61.79 61.06
CA LEU A 239 1.04 61.11 62.26
C LEU A 239 0.20 62.12 63.10
N PRO A 240 -0.46 61.79 64.24
CA PRO A 240 -0.62 60.54 65.01
C PRO A 240 -2.14 60.19 65.23
N GLU A 241 -2.61 59.14 65.93
CA GLU A 241 -2.65 58.98 67.39
C GLU A 241 -3.53 57.77 67.78
N ARG A 242 -3.06 57.01 68.80
CA ARG A 242 -3.66 56.17 69.89
C ARG A 242 -5.15 55.68 69.81
N THR A 243 -5.65 54.64 70.48
CA THR A 243 -5.34 53.92 71.75
C THR A 243 -6.26 52.67 71.84
N ASN A 244 -5.75 51.57 72.42
CA ASN A 244 -6.28 50.63 73.46
C ASN A 244 -7.83 50.40 73.61
N THR A 245 -8.44 49.29 74.03
CA THR A 245 -8.10 48.10 74.86
C THR A 245 -9.35 47.18 74.92
N GLU A 246 -9.17 45.87 75.19
CA GLU A 246 -10.06 44.98 76.01
C GLU A 246 -11.49 44.63 75.50
N VAL A 247 -12.17 43.49 75.76
CA VAL A 247 -11.98 42.24 76.52
C VAL A 247 -13.15 41.28 76.14
N ALA A 248 -12.91 39.97 76.33
CA ALA A 248 -13.87 38.87 76.57
C ALA A 248 -14.77 38.33 75.42
N SER A 249 -14.52 37.05 75.10
CA SER A 249 -15.40 35.88 75.37
C SER A 249 -15.54 34.92 74.18
N SER A 250 -15.04 33.70 74.41
CA SER A 250 -15.35 32.46 73.67
C SER A 250 -16.55 31.78 74.38
N PRO A 251 -17.27 30.76 73.85
CA PRO A 251 -17.03 29.97 72.63
C PRO A 251 -18.29 29.71 71.75
N LYS A 252 -18.08 29.28 70.49
CA LYS A 252 -18.56 27.99 69.92
C LYS A 252 -18.59 27.99 68.37
N ASP A 253 -17.90 26.98 67.84
CA ASP A 253 -18.30 26.09 66.76
C ASP A 253 -18.77 26.67 65.41
N ASN A 254 -17.88 26.66 64.40
CA ASN A 254 -17.89 25.65 63.32
C ASN A 254 -17.11 26.12 62.07
N ASN A 255 -16.20 25.24 61.63
CA ASN A 255 -15.74 24.99 60.26
C ASN A 255 -15.74 26.14 59.24
N MET A 256 -14.54 26.53 58.77
CA MET A 256 -13.93 25.94 57.56
C MET A 256 -12.61 26.67 57.23
N ASN A 257 -11.47 26.08 57.60
CA ASN A 257 -10.15 26.61 57.25
C ASN A 257 -9.77 26.21 55.81
N ALA A 258 -9.90 27.15 54.87
CA ALA A 258 -9.18 27.10 53.60
C ALA A 258 -7.76 27.64 53.82
N LEU A 259 -6.83 26.73 54.15
CA LEU A 259 -5.41 27.05 54.26
C LEU A 259 -4.79 27.09 52.85
N THR A 260 -4.52 28.29 52.37
CA THR A 260 -3.67 28.56 51.20
C THR A 260 -2.29 27.96 51.44
N ARG A 261 -1.97 26.85 50.77
CA ARG A 261 -0.61 26.28 50.74
C ARG A 261 0.03 26.64 49.42
N THR A 262 0.91 27.63 49.47
CA THR A 262 1.87 27.96 48.42
C THR A 262 2.72 26.73 48.12
N VAL A 263 2.58 26.19 46.91
CA VAL A 263 3.52 25.20 46.37
C VAL A 263 4.51 25.95 45.49
N GLU A 264 5.71 26.15 46.03
CA GLU A 264 6.90 26.50 45.26
C GLU A 264 7.08 25.48 44.13
N CYS A 265 6.91 25.93 42.88
CA CYS A 265 7.31 25.13 41.72
C CYS A 265 8.79 25.41 41.46
N THR A 266 9.64 24.47 41.89
CA THR A 266 11.07 24.46 41.58
C THR A 266 11.23 24.41 40.06
N THR A 267 11.93 25.39 39.50
CA THR A 267 12.27 25.45 38.08
C THR A 267 13.26 24.33 37.75
N ALA A 268 12.74 23.19 37.30
CA ALA A 268 13.54 22.18 36.64
C ALA A 268 14.05 22.72 35.30
N SER A 269 15.37 22.82 35.18
CA SER A 269 16.09 23.03 33.93
C SER A 269 15.59 22.06 32.83
N PRO A 270 15.46 22.47 31.56
CA PRO A 270 14.98 21.58 30.52
C PRO A 270 16.04 20.50 30.25
N ALA A 271 15.76 19.29 30.74
CA ALA A 271 16.48 18.09 30.34
C ALA A 271 16.37 17.92 28.81
N LYS A 272 17.51 17.95 28.13
CA LYS A 272 17.63 17.57 26.71
C LYS A 272 17.16 16.13 26.52
N HIS A 273 15.97 15.96 25.96
CA HIS A 273 15.57 14.73 25.27
C HIS A 273 15.37 15.00 23.78
N PRO A 274 16.35 14.69 22.91
CA PRO A 274 16.09 14.52 21.49
C PRO A 274 15.84 13.04 21.21
N GLY A 275 14.67 12.54 21.63
CA GLY A 275 14.23 11.17 21.36
C GLY A 275 12.99 11.15 20.48
N ALA A 276 13.12 10.63 19.25
CA ALA A 276 12.04 10.08 18.42
C ALA A 276 11.30 10.92 17.33
N PRO A 277 11.98 11.75 16.52
CA PRO A 277 11.54 12.00 15.14
C PRO A 277 12.16 11.01 14.12
N SER A 278 13.35 10.46 14.41
CA SER A 278 14.18 9.71 13.45
C SER A 278 13.69 8.28 13.17
N SER A 279 13.09 7.60 14.15
CA SER A 279 12.64 6.20 14.01
C SER A 279 11.33 6.07 13.20
N ILE A 280 10.40 7.01 13.37
CA ILE A 280 9.15 7.07 12.60
C ILE A 280 9.44 7.49 11.15
N MET A 281 10.32 8.48 10.96
CA MET A 281 10.73 8.97 9.64
C MET A 281 11.45 7.88 8.82
N SER A 282 12.38 7.14 9.43
CA SER A 282 13.10 6.04 8.77
C SER A 282 12.17 4.86 8.41
N ARG A 283 11.14 4.58 9.22
CA ARG A 283 10.12 3.55 8.93
C ARG A 283 9.22 3.93 7.74
N GLN A 284 8.86 5.22 7.60
CA GLN A 284 8.12 5.74 6.45
C GLN A 284 8.94 5.65 5.15
N GLN A 285 10.24 6.00 5.20
CA GLN A 285 11.13 5.89 4.04
C GLN A 285 11.28 4.45 3.54
N ARG A 286 11.33 3.45 4.43
CA ARG A 286 11.40 2.02 4.04
C ARG A 286 10.14 1.58 3.30
N ALA A 287 8.95 1.96 3.80
CA ALA A 287 7.69 1.64 3.15
C ALA A 287 7.59 2.27 1.75
N THR A 288 8.01 3.54 1.59
CA THR A 288 8.01 4.21 0.28
C THR A 288 9.02 3.59 -0.69
N ARG A 289 10.23 3.24 -0.25
CA ARG A 289 11.23 2.54 -1.08
C ARG A 289 10.71 1.20 -1.59
N THR A 290 9.90 0.52 -0.79
CA THR A 290 9.28 -0.76 -1.18
C THR A 290 8.34 -0.56 -2.35
N ILE A 291 7.55 0.51 -2.33
CA ILE A 291 6.54 0.77 -3.36
C ILE A 291 7.18 1.22 -4.67
N ILE A 292 8.24 2.00 -4.58
CA ILE A 292 9.12 2.32 -5.71
C ILE A 292 9.65 1.03 -6.36
N ARG A 293 10.12 0.06 -5.57
CA ARG A 293 10.58 -1.24 -6.10
C ARG A 293 9.45 -2.03 -6.75
N LEU A 294 8.26 -2.07 -6.16
CA LEU A 294 7.10 -2.77 -6.73
C LEU A 294 6.67 -2.17 -8.08
N MET A 295 6.57 -0.84 -8.16
CA MET A 295 6.25 -0.13 -9.40
C MET A 295 7.30 -0.37 -10.48
N GLY A 296 8.58 -0.23 -10.13
CA GLY A 296 9.69 -0.47 -11.06
C GLY A 296 9.75 -1.92 -11.53
N LEU A 297 9.55 -2.88 -10.63
CA LEU A 297 9.50 -4.30 -10.94
C LEU A 297 8.37 -4.62 -11.93
N PHE A 298 7.17 -4.08 -11.68
CA PHE A 298 6.03 -4.29 -12.58
C PHE A 298 6.32 -3.79 -13.99
N LEU A 299 6.80 -2.55 -14.11
CA LEU A 299 7.16 -1.97 -15.42
C LEU A 299 8.25 -2.78 -16.10
N PHE A 300 9.31 -3.15 -15.39
CA PHE A 300 10.39 -3.97 -15.93
C PHE A 300 9.89 -5.32 -16.46
N CYS A 301 9.04 -6.01 -15.70
CA CYS A 301 8.57 -7.34 -16.07
C CYS A 301 7.56 -7.33 -17.23
N TRP A 302 6.67 -6.33 -17.29
CA TRP A 302 5.56 -6.32 -18.25
C TRP A 302 5.83 -5.53 -19.52
N THR A 303 6.73 -4.53 -19.49
CA THR A 303 7.02 -3.70 -20.69
C THR A 303 7.43 -4.53 -21.91
N PRO A 304 8.32 -5.55 -21.81
CA PRO A 304 8.72 -6.34 -22.97
C PRO A 304 7.54 -7.04 -23.65
N PHE A 305 6.62 -7.62 -22.87
CA PHE A 305 5.41 -8.25 -23.39
C PHE A 305 4.50 -7.26 -24.13
N PHE A 306 4.27 -6.09 -23.51
CA PHE A 306 3.40 -5.07 -24.11
C PHE A 306 4.03 -4.35 -25.30
N ILE A 307 5.35 -4.44 -25.51
CA ILE A 307 6.01 -4.05 -26.77
C ILE A 307 5.80 -5.12 -27.84
N VAL A 308 6.05 -6.39 -27.50
CA VAL A 308 5.97 -7.51 -28.44
C VAL A 308 4.55 -7.71 -28.99
N LEU A 309 3.52 -7.60 -28.14
CA LEU A 309 2.13 -7.83 -28.53
C LEU A 309 1.66 -6.98 -29.73
N PRO A 310 1.73 -5.63 -29.71
CA PRO A 310 1.33 -4.82 -30.86
C PRO A 310 2.30 -4.96 -32.03
N VAL A 311 3.60 -5.18 -31.81
CA VAL A 311 4.57 -5.41 -32.89
C VAL A 311 4.19 -6.66 -33.69
N ASP A 312 3.95 -7.77 -33.01
CA ASP A 312 3.58 -9.02 -33.66
C ASP A 312 2.20 -8.95 -34.32
N ALA A 313 1.28 -8.16 -33.76
CA ALA A 313 0.00 -7.89 -34.39
C ALA A 313 0.14 -7.13 -35.72
N LEU A 314 1.17 -6.29 -35.88
CA LEU A 314 1.42 -5.51 -37.10
C LEU A 314 2.16 -6.30 -38.19
N CYS A 315 3.16 -7.10 -37.80
CA CYS A 315 4.10 -7.72 -38.74
C CYS A 315 4.10 -9.25 -38.74
N HIS A 316 3.50 -9.91 -37.75
CA HIS A 316 3.63 -11.36 -37.49
C HIS A 316 5.08 -11.85 -37.54
N CYS A 317 6.01 -11.00 -37.07
CA CYS A 317 7.44 -11.17 -37.26
C CYS A 317 8.19 -11.51 -35.96
N VAL A 318 7.48 -11.67 -34.84
CA VAL A 318 8.11 -11.99 -33.56
C VAL A 318 8.29 -13.49 -33.42
N TRP A 319 9.53 -13.91 -33.12
CA TRP A 319 9.84 -15.32 -32.96
C TRP A 319 9.25 -15.88 -31.67
N GLU A 320 8.80 -17.13 -31.72
CA GLU A 320 8.19 -17.85 -30.59
C GLU A 320 9.03 -17.82 -29.29
N PRO A 321 10.38 -17.97 -29.29
CA PRO A 321 11.17 -17.87 -28.06
C PRO A 321 11.12 -16.48 -27.41
N VAL A 322 10.99 -15.41 -28.21
CA VAL A 322 10.87 -14.04 -27.70
C VAL A 322 9.54 -13.87 -26.99
N TRP A 323 8.45 -14.35 -27.59
CA TRP A 323 7.13 -14.42 -26.97
C TRP A 323 7.16 -15.18 -25.64
N GLN A 324 7.81 -16.35 -25.62
CA GLN A 324 7.94 -17.16 -24.42
C GLN A 324 8.69 -16.42 -23.31
N VAL A 325 9.86 -15.85 -23.60
CA VAL A 325 10.66 -15.12 -22.61
C VAL A 325 9.89 -13.91 -22.05
N CYS A 326 9.25 -13.12 -22.91
CA CYS A 326 8.47 -11.95 -22.48
C CYS A 326 7.29 -12.34 -21.59
N THR A 327 6.59 -13.43 -21.94
CA THR A 327 5.46 -13.95 -21.16
C THR A 327 5.91 -14.46 -19.79
N TRP A 328 7.01 -15.24 -19.75
CA TRP A 328 7.58 -15.76 -18.51
C TRP A 328 8.08 -14.66 -17.58
N LEU A 329 8.69 -13.62 -18.14
CA LEU A 329 9.11 -12.46 -17.38
C LEU A 329 7.91 -11.73 -16.75
N GLY A 330 6.80 -11.58 -17.48
CA GLY A 330 5.55 -11.04 -16.95
C GLY A 330 4.99 -11.86 -15.79
N PHE A 331 4.92 -13.19 -15.94
CA PHE A 331 4.48 -14.09 -14.87
C PHE A 331 5.39 -14.07 -13.62
N THR A 332 6.69 -13.85 -13.82
CA THR A 332 7.65 -13.77 -12.71
C THR A 332 7.36 -12.59 -11.77
N ASN A 333 6.72 -11.51 -12.26
CA ASN A 333 6.33 -10.35 -11.44
C ASN A 333 5.54 -10.75 -10.18
N SER A 334 4.50 -11.58 -10.34
CA SER A 334 3.61 -11.96 -9.24
C SER A 334 4.30 -12.83 -8.18
N ALA A 335 5.35 -13.58 -8.56
CA ALA A 335 6.18 -14.35 -7.65
C ALA A 335 7.19 -13.49 -6.87
N LEU A 336 7.67 -12.40 -7.48
CA LEU A 336 8.67 -11.51 -6.89
C LEU A 336 8.08 -10.51 -5.88
N ASN A 337 6.79 -10.17 -6.00
CA ASN A 337 6.10 -9.23 -5.10
C ASN A 337 6.24 -9.61 -3.60
N PRO A 338 5.96 -10.85 -3.16
CA PRO A 338 6.23 -11.33 -1.80
C PRO A 338 7.66 -11.08 -1.29
N LEU A 339 8.66 -11.25 -2.14
CA LEU A 339 10.07 -11.04 -1.78
C LEU A 339 10.36 -9.55 -1.53
N VAL A 340 9.78 -8.67 -2.34
CA VAL A 340 9.89 -7.21 -2.16
C VAL A 340 9.24 -6.80 -0.84
N TYR A 341 8.09 -7.37 -0.47
CA TYR A 341 7.45 -7.11 0.82
C TYR A 341 8.26 -7.64 2.01
N ALA A 342 8.84 -8.83 1.89
CA ALA A 342 9.68 -9.43 2.93
C ALA A 342 10.98 -8.64 3.15
N ALA A 343 11.60 -8.13 2.09
CA ALA A 343 12.81 -7.30 2.16
C ALA A 343 12.55 -5.92 2.80
N ALA A 344 11.30 -5.44 2.79
CA ALA A 344 10.90 -4.13 3.28
C ALA A 344 10.72 -4.02 4.80
N SER A 345 10.32 -5.12 5.45
CA SER A 345 9.90 -5.10 6.84
C SER A 345 10.49 -6.29 7.61
N PRO A 346 11.42 -6.06 8.55
CA PRO A 346 11.91 -7.10 9.45
C PRO A 346 10.78 -7.80 10.22
N SER A 347 9.67 -7.11 10.49
CA SER A 347 8.48 -7.67 11.14
C SER A 347 7.70 -8.62 10.23
N VAL A 348 7.59 -8.29 8.93
CA VAL A 348 6.98 -9.19 7.93
C VAL A 348 7.90 -10.36 7.67
N ARG A 349 9.22 -10.16 7.57
CA ARG A 349 10.20 -11.24 7.47
C ARG A 349 10.14 -12.20 8.66
N LYS A 350 10.02 -11.69 9.90
CA LYS A 350 9.82 -12.51 11.10
C LYS A 350 8.47 -13.24 11.09
N ALA A 351 7.39 -12.60 10.64
CA ALA A 351 6.08 -13.23 10.52
C ALA A 351 6.05 -14.31 9.41
N LEU A 352 6.70 -14.07 8.26
CA LEU A 352 6.83 -14.99 7.15
C LEU A 352 7.67 -16.21 7.57
N HIS A 353 8.81 -15.96 8.25
CA HIS A 353 9.63 -17.01 8.84
C HIS A 353 8.85 -17.81 9.88
N ALA A 354 8.12 -17.15 10.79
CA ALA A 354 7.28 -17.82 11.78
C ALA A 354 6.17 -18.67 11.13
N SER A 355 5.54 -18.19 10.05
CA SER A 355 4.55 -18.94 9.27
C SER A 355 5.14 -20.13 8.50
N LEU A 356 6.41 -20.04 8.09
CA LEU A 356 7.12 -21.14 7.42
C LEU A 356 7.72 -22.15 8.42
N THR A 357 7.98 -21.75 9.66
CA THR A 357 8.59 -22.60 10.69
C THR A 357 7.63 -23.11 11.76
N SER A 358 6.41 -22.57 11.86
CA SER A 358 5.42 -23.08 12.84
C SER A 358 4.59 -24.20 12.23
N SER A 359 5.03 -25.44 12.50
CA SER A 359 4.08 -26.47 12.93
C SER A 359 3.14 -25.86 13.97
N VAL A 360 1.85 -26.17 13.85
CA VAL A 360 0.79 -25.84 14.81
C VAL A 360 1.34 -25.95 16.24
N ARG A 361 1.51 -24.81 16.92
CA ARG A 361 1.71 -24.78 18.36
C ARG A 361 0.36 -24.37 18.96
N PRO A 362 -0.30 -25.25 19.74
CA PRO A 362 -1.55 -24.90 20.37
C PRO A 362 -1.31 -23.77 21.38
N GLU A 363 -2.30 -22.90 21.39
CA GLU A 363 -2.61 -21.81 22.30
C GLU A 363 -1.96 -21.94 23.69
N VAL A 364 -1.03 -21.04 24.00
CA VAL A 364 -0.60 -20.81 25.39
C VAL A 364 -1.59 -19.81 25.99
N SER A 365 -2.37 -20.29 26.96
CA SER A 365 -3.27 -19.51 27.78
C SER A 365 -2.51 -18.36 28.45
N MET A 366 -2.97 -17.12 28.22
CA MET A 366 -2.59 -16.00 29.07
C MET A 366 -3.45 -16.06 30.34
N THR A 367 -2.81 -16.33 31.47
CA THR A 367 -3.41 -16.09 32.77
C THR A 367 -3.65 -14.57 32.96
N PRO A 368 -4.76 -14.16 33.58
CA PRO A 368 -5.05 -12.75 33.81
C PRO A 368 -4.24 -12.28 35.02
N ASN A 369 -3.23 -11.44 34.80
CA ASN A 369 -2.58 -10.76 35.91
C ASN A 369 -3.25 -9.40 36.14
N VAL A 370 -4.04 -9.39 37.20
CA VAL A 370 -4.58 -8.22 37.89
C VAL A 370 -3.45 -7.24 38.20
N ARG A 371 -3.67 -5.95 37.88
CA ARG A 371 -3.25 -4.82 38.74
C ARG A 371 -3.99 -3.56 38.34
N ASN A 372 -4.96 -3.22 39.18
CA ASN A 372 -5.47 -1.86 39.36
C ASN A 372 -4.31 -0.95 39.78
N CYS A 373 -4.22 0.23 39.17
CA CYS A 373 -3.75 1.43 39.81
C CYS A 373 -4.71 2.56 39.42
N TYR A 374 -5.19 3.24 40.45
CA TYR A 374 -6.10 4.38 40.46
C TYR A 374 -5.58 5.57 39.67
#